data_AF-A0A925NPJ2-F1
#
_entry.id   AF-A0A925NPJ2-F1
#
_cell.length_a   1.000
_cell.length_b   1.000
_cell.length_c   1.000
_cell.angle_alpha   90.00
_cell.angle_beta   90.00
_cell.angle_gamma   90.00
#
_symmetry.space_group_name_H-M   'P 1'
#
loop_
_entity.id
_entity.type
_entity.pdbx_description
1 polymer ?
#
loop_
_entity_poly.entity_id
_entity_poly.type
_entity_poly.pdbx_seq_one_letter_code
_entity_poly.pdbx_strand_id
1 'polypeptide(L)'
;MKTFMLWTLLFSGVLAFEGRAQDAAALADRDAAEERYKKLNSTVESLIEENASLRKKVQQLSDRLGTMRDEHAKSASDSSVQDDLKRLAEKIQEVDRKREGDMKQVASELERIAKLVAGEPLPSKGHVKNGTSPKTPGDSDRTGTPKSIPTKGYTYKVQQGDYLGTIISAYNAEFKKNGMKAITQQQVLDANPGLNPNKMGPGREIFIPMPEPK
;
A
#
# COMPACT_ATOMS: atom_id res chain seq x y z
N MET A 1 -88.39 -47.27 30.94
CA MET A 1 -87.93 -46.70 29.65
C MET A 1 -87.78 -45.16 29.74
N LYS A 2 -86.96 -44.63 30.67
CA LYS A 2 -86.81 -43.17 30.86
C LYS A 2 -85.37 -42.68 31.07
N THR A 3 -84.38 -43.58 31.04
CA THR A 3 -82.96 -43.25 31.28
C THR A 3 -82.10 -43.30 30.01
N PHE A 4 -82.59 -43.88 28.91
CA PHE A 4 -81.84 -44.00 27.66
C PHE A 4 -81.92 -42.76 26.74
N MET A 5 -82.86 -41.85 27.00
CA MET A 5 -83.10 -40.67 26.16
C MET A 5 -82.31 -39.43 26.62
N LEU A 6 -81.62 -39.50 27.77
CA LEU A 6 -80.84 -38.39 28.32
C LEU A 6 -79.36 -38.42 27.88
N TRP A 7 -78.88 -39.55 27.35
CA TRP A 7 -77.48 -39.70 26.95
C TRP A 7 -77.21 -39.38 25.47
N THR A 8 -78.26 -39.33 24.63
CA THR A 8 -78.16 -38.95 23.22
C THR A 8 -78.05 -37.43 23.01
N LEU A 9 -78.37 -36.62 24.02
CA LEU A 9 -78.25 -35.15 23.96
C LEU A 9 -76.84 -34.64 24.30
N LEU A 10 -75.97 -35.48 24.84
CA LEU A 10 -74.58 -35.13 25.17
C LEU A 10 -73.60 -35.47 24.01
N PHE A 11 -74.01 -36.29 23.05
CA PHE A 11 -73.19 -36.64 21.88
C PHE A 11 -73.40 -35.71 20.67
N SER A 12 -74.49 -34.95 20.64
CA SER A 12 -74.78 -33.99 19.55
C SER A 12 -74.07 -32.64 19.71
N GLY A 13 -73.30 -32.45 20.79
CA GLY A 13 -72.54 -31.22 21.04
C GLY A 13 -71.12 -31.20 20.43
N VAL A 14 -70.63 -32.33 19.92
CA VAL A 14 -69.26 -32.43 19.36
C VAL A 14 -69.18 -31.85 17.95
N LEU A 15 -70.23 -32.01 17.13
CA LEU A 15 -70.23 -31.56 15.73
C LEU A 15 -70.30 -30.02 15.55
N ALA A 16 -70.73 -29.27 16.57
CA ALA A 16 -70.81 -27.80 16.51
C ALA A 16 -69.48 -27.10 16.88
N PHE A 17 -68.52 -27.82 17.45
CA PHE A 17 -67.20 -27.30 17.83
C PHE A 17 -66.20 -27.36 16.67
N GLU A 18 -66.29 -28.38 15.81
CA GLU A 18 -65.39 -28.58 14.67
C GLU A 18 -65.57 -27.54 13.56
N GLY A 19 -66.80 -27.07 13.27
CA GLY A 19 -67.01 -26.00 12.29
C GLY A 19 -66.44 -24.64 12.73
N ARG A 20 -66.54 -24.30 14.02
CA ARG A 20 -65.95 -23.07 14.57
C ARG A 20 -64.42 -23.09 14.58
N ALA A 21 -63.82 -24.26 14.77
CA ALA A 21 -62.36 -24.42 14.69
C ALA A 21 -61.85 -24.26 13.24
N GLN A 22 -62.62 -24.76 12.25
CA GLN A 22 -62.32 -24.57 10.83
C GLN A 22 -62.47 -23.10 10.39
N ASP A 23 -63.50 -22.39 10.87
CA ASP A 23 -63.68 -20.97 10.60
C ASP A 23 -62.58 -20.10 11.25
N ALA A 24 -62.15 -20.45 12.47
CA ALA A 24 -61.04 -19.78 13.15
C ALA A 24 -59.70 -20.01 12.44
N ALA A 25 -59.46 -21.23 11.93
CA ALA A 25 -58.27 -21.54 11.13
C ALA A 25 -58.28 -20.77 9.80
N ALA A 26 -59.42 -20.70 9.11
CA ALA A 26 -59.57 -19.94 7.87
C ALA A 26 -59.35 -18.42 8.07
N LEU A 27 -59.77 -17.87 9.21
CA LEU A 27 -59.51 -16.48 9.57
C LEU A 27 -58.02 -16.24 9.87
N ALA A 28 -57.38 -17.15 10.62
CA ALA A 28 -55.95 -17.08 10.91
C ALA A 28 -55.09 -17.20 9.65
N ASP A 29 -55.48 -18.03 8.68
CA ASP A 29 -54.81 -18.16 7.38
C ASP A 29 -54.91 -16.86 6.57
N ARG A 30 -56.08 -16.19 6.61
CA ARG A 30 -56.28 -14.89 5.97
C ARG A 30 -55.42 -13.81 6.62
N ASP A 31 -55.37 -13.75 7.94
CA ASP A 31 -54.53 -12.79 8.67
C ASP A 31 -53.05 -13.03 8.37
N ALA A 32 -52.62 -14.30 8.34
CA ALA A 32 -51.25 -14.68 7.98
C ALA A 32 -50.91 -14.31 6.52
N ALA A 33 -51.87 -14.38 5.60
CA ALA A 33 -51.69 -13.92 4.23
C ALA A 33 -51.52 -12.39 4.18
N GLU A 34 -52.35 -11.63 4.88
CA GLU A 34 -52.26 -10.17 4.96
C GLU A 34 -50.92 -9.69 5.54
N GLU A 35 -50.39 -10.37 6.55
CA GLU A 35 -49.05 -10.07 7.07
C GLU A 35 -47.93 -10.30 6.06
N ARG A 36 -48.01 -11.39 5.28
CA ARG A 36 -47.05 -11.67 4.21
C ARG A 36 -47.12 -10.60 3.12
N TYR A 37 -48.32 -10.16 2.74
CA TYR A 37 -48.49 -9.07 1.79
C TYR A 37 -47.90 -7.75 2.32
N LYS A 38 -48.12 -7.41 3.59
CA LYS A 38 -47.52 -6.22 4.22
C LYS A 38 -45.98 -6.29 4.22
N LYS A 39 -45.40 -7.43 4.60
CA LYS A 39 -43.94 -7.65 4.56
C LYS A 39 -43.38 -7.60 3.15
N LEU A 40 -44.09 -8.15 2.17
CA LEU A 40 -43.69 -8.08 0.77
C LEU A 40 -43.69 -6.62 0.29
N ASN A 41 -44.76 -5.87 0.59
CA ASN A 41 -44.86 -4.47 0.21
C ASN A 41 -43.74 -3.62 0.83
N SER A 42 -43.45 -3.80 2.13
CA SER A 42 -42.35 -3.08 2.78
C SER A 42 -40.98 -3.46 2.19
N THR A 43 -40.79 -4.72 1.78
CA THR A 43 -39.55 -5.17 1.13
C THR A 43 -39.41 -4.55 -0.26
N VAL A 44 -40.50 -4.46 -1.02
CA VAL A 44 -40.53 -3.81 -2.33
C VAL A 44 -40.21 -2.31 -2.20
N GLU A 45 -40.81 -1.62 -1.23
CA GLU A 45 -40.51 -0.21 -0.94
C GLU A 45 -39.04 -0.02 -0.59
N SER A 46 -38.49 -0.83 0.32
CA SER A 46 -37.07 -0.80 0.67
C SER A 46 -36.15 -1.05 -0.53
N LEU A 47 -36.51 -2.00 -1.41
CA LEU A 47 -35.73 -2.29 -2.61
C LEU A 47 -35.77 -1.14 -3.63
N ILE A 48 -36.91 -0.43 -3.73
CA ILE A 48 -37.04 0.76 -4.58
C ILE A 48 -36.15 1.89 -4.05
N GLU A 49 -36.14 2.11 -2.73
CA GLU A 49 -35.25 3.09 -2.09
C GLU A 49 -33.78 2.74 -2.32
N GLU A 50 -33.40 1.47 -2.17
CA GLU A 50 -32.04 1.02 -2.43
C GLU A 50 -31.66 1.21 -3.90
N ASN A 51 -32.53 0.87 -4.85
CA ASN A 51 -32.29 1.09 -6.28
C ASN A 51 -32.12 2.58 -6.61
N ALA A 52 -32.94 3.45 -6.02
CA ALA A 52 -32.79 4.90 -6.15
C ALA A 52 -31.44 5.38 -5.57
N SER A 53 -31.00 4.82 -4.44
CA SER A 53 -29.70 5.12 -3.84
C SER A 53 -28.53 4.70 -4.74
N LEU A 54 -28.65 3.53 -5.39
CA LEU A 54 -27.65 3.02 -6.32
C LEU A 54 -27.55 3.89 -7.57
N ARG A 55 -28.69 4.27 -8.15
CA ARG A 55 -28.73 5.21 -9.28
C ARG A 55 -28.06 6.54 -8.95
N LYS A 56 -28.28 7.06 -7.75
CA LYS A 56 -27.61 8.29 -7.27
C LYS A 56 -26.10 8.11 -7.14
N LYS A 57 -25.63 6.97 -6.61
CA LYS A 57 -24.18 6.67 -6.55
C LYS A 57 -23.55 6.58 -7.94
N VAL A 58 -24.23 5.94 -8.89
CA VAL A 58 -23.76 5.85 -10.29
C VAL A 58 -23.66 7.25 -10.91
N GLN A 59 -24.66 8.11 -10.69
CA GLN A 59 -24.62 9.49 -11.16
C GLN A 59 -23.46 10.28 -10.52
N GLN A 60 -23.29 10.18 -9.19
CA GLN A 60 -22.18 10.85 -8.50
C GLN A 60 -20.81 10.40 -8.98
N LEU A 61 -20.63 9.11 -9.26
CA LEU A 61 -19.38 8.59 -9.82
C LEU A 61 -19.15 9.10 -11.24
N SER A 62 -20.20 9.13 -12.06
CA SER A 62 -20.14 9.68 -13.41
C SER A 62 -19.77 11.16 -13.40
N ASP A 63 -20.40 11.95 -12.52
CA ASP A 63 -20.11 13.38 -12.37
C ASP A 63 -18.67 13.60 -11.93
N ARG A 64 -18.18 12.81 -10.96
CA ARG A 64 -16.80 12.90 -10.47
C ARG A 64 -15.76 12.51 -11.53
N LEU A 65 -16.09 11.53 -12.40
CA LEU A 65 -15.25 11.20 -13.55
C LEU A 65 -15.23 12.34 -14.57
N GLY A 66 -16.38 12.98 -14.82
CA GLY A 66 -16.48 14.18 -15.65
C GLY A 66 -15.59 15.30 -15.13
N THR A 67 -15.74 15.68 -13.85
CA THR A 67 -14.94 16.75 -13.24
C THR A 67 -13.45 16.44 -13.25
N MET A 68 -13.06 15.21 -12.92
CA MET A 68 -11.65 14.81 -12.94
C MET A 68 -11.07 14.90 -14.36
N ARG A 69 -11.85 14.50 -15.37
CA ARG A 69 -11.42 14.59 -16.76
C ARG A 69 -11.30 16.04 -17.22
N ASP A 70 -12.20 16.92 -16.79
CA ASP A 70 -12.15 18.35 -17.09
C ASP A 70 -10.97 19.04 -16.38
N GLU A 71 -10.68 18.68 -15.13
CA GLU A 71 -9.50 19.14 -14.40
C GLU A 71 -8.20 18.71 -15.10
N HIS A 72 -8.13 17.43 -15.51
CA HIS A 72 -7.00 16.94 -16.29
C HIS A 72 -6.87 17.66 -17.63
N ALA A 73 -7.97 17.86 -18.36
CA ALA A 73 -7.96 18.59 -19.63
C ALA A 73 -7.47 20.04 -19.45
N LYS A 74 -7.94 20.73 -18.40
CA LYS A 74 -7.47 22.08 -18.04
C LYS A 74 -5.98 22.09 -17.73
N SER A 75 -5.50 21.20 -16.87
CA SER A 75 -4.07 21.11 -16.52
C SER A 75 -3.18 20.74 -17.72
N ALA A 76 -3.68 19.93 -18.65
CA ALA A 76 -2.96 19.56 -19.87
C ALA A 76 -2.95 20.70 -20.90
N SER A 77 -4.01 21.51 -20.96
CA SER A 77 -4.08 22.72 -21.77
C SER A 77 -3.41 23.93 -21.15
N ASP A 78 -2.99 23.83 -19.88
CA ASP A 78 -2.31 24.90 -19.18
C ASP A 78 -0.89 25.02 -19.76
N SER A 79 -0.73 25.99 -20.67
CA SER A 79 0.53 26.24 -21.38
C SER A 79 1.69 26.52 -20.41
N SER A 80 1.38 26.91 -19.17
CA SER A 80 2.35 27.07 -18.09
C SER A 80 3.11 25.78 -17.78
N VAL A 81 2.45 24.61 -17.77
CA VAL A 81 3.10 23.30 -17.57
C VAL A 81 4.06 23.00 -18.72
N GLN A 82 3.66 23.33 -19.95
CA GLN A 82 4.53 23.15 -21.12
C GLN A 82 5.76 24.05 -21.07
N ASP A 83 5.60 25.29 -20.61
CA ASP A 83 6.71 26.24 -20.46
C ASP A 83 7.63 25.89 -19.29
N ASP A 84 7.09 25.37 -18.18
CA ASP A 84 7.87 24.85 -17.06
C ASP A 84 8.71 23.63 -17.46
N LEU A 85 8.16 22.74 -18.30
CA LEU A 85 8.90 21.61 -18.87
C LEU A 85 10.07 22.07 -19.74
N LYS A 86 9.88 23.09 -20.57
CA LYS A 86 10.97 23.69 -21.36
C LYS A 86 12.04 24.28 -20.45
N ARG A 87 11.66 25.07 -19.44
CA ARG A 87 12.60 25.63 -18.45
C ARG A 87 13.37 24.56 -17.70
N LEU A 88 12.71 23.45 -17.37
CA LEU A 88 13.37 22.31 -16.71
C LEU A 88 14.38 21.65 -17.64
N ALA A 89 14.02 21.44 -18.92
CA ALA A 89 14.94 20.91 -19.92
C ALA A 89 16.18 21.80 -20.10
N GLU A 90 15.99 23.12 -20.18
CA GLU A 90 17.08 24.10 -20.25
C GLU A 90 17.99 24.04 -19.01
N LYS A 91 17.41 23.98 -17.80
CA LYS A 91 18.18 23.85 -16.54
C LYS A 91 18.97 22.55 -16.47
N ILE A 92 18.40 21.43 -16.94
CA ILE A 92 19.11 20.14 -16.99
C ILE A 92 20.29 20.23 -17.95
N GLN A 93 20.08 20.79 -19.15
CA GLN A 93 21.16 20.99 -20.12
C GLN A 93 22.26 21.90 -19.56
N GLU A 94 21.90 22.94 -18.82
CA GLU A 94 22.88 23.81 -18.16
C GLU A 94 23.69 23.06 -17.10
N VAL A 95 23.04 22.22 -16.28
CA VAL A 95 23.73 21.37 -15.29
C VAL A 95 24.71 20.43 -15.96
N ASP A 96 24.34 19.78 -17.06
CA ASP A 96 25.23 18.88 -17.79
C ASP A 96 26.41 19.65 -18.41
N ARG A 97 26.18 20.85 -18.96
CA ARG A 97 27.26 21.71 -19.44
C ARG A 97 28.24 22.10 -18.32
N LYS A 98 27.74 22.37 -17.11
CA LYS A 98 28.59 22.66 -15.94
C LYS A 98 29.39 21.43 -15.53
N ARG A 99 28.77 20.25 -15.49
CA ARG A 99 29.45 18.99 -15.20
C ARG A 99 30.59 18.70 -16.17
N GLU A 100 30.40 18.95 -17.46
CA GLU A 100 31.49 18.80 -18.45
C GLU A 100 32.64 19.78 -18.21
N GLY A 101 32.32 21.03 -17.82
CA GLY A 101 33.32 22.03 -17.45
C GLY A 101 34.10 21.62 -16.20
N ASP A 102 33.39 21.25 -15.15
CA ASP A 102 33.97 20.79 -13.88
C ASP A 102 34.81 19.52 -14.10
N MET A 103 34.34 18.57 -14.93
CA MET A 103 35.09 17.36 -15.27
C MET A 103 36.39 17.68 -16.01
N LYS A 104 36.40 18.68 -16.90
CA LYS A 104 37.64 19.16 -17.54
C LYS A 104 38.59 19.80 -16.53
N GLN A 105 38.08 20.61 -15.61
CA GLN A 105 38.90 21.20 -14.55
C GLN A 105 39.52 20.12 -13.67
N VAL A 106 38.71 19.17 -13.18
CA VAL A 106 39.17 18.02 -12.39
C VAL A 106 40.23 17.22 -13.15
N ALA A 107 40.02 16.92 -14.44
CA ALA A 107 40.99 16.21 -15.26
C ALA A 107 42.33 16.97 -15.35
N SER A 108 42.29 18.29 -15.54
CA SER A 108 43.51 19.10 -15.61
C SER A 108 44.26 19.22 -14.28
N GLU A 109 43.56 19.30 -13.14
CA GLU A 109 44.21 19.28 -11.82
C GLU A 109 44.80 17.90 -11.52
N LEU A 110 44.12 16.81 -11.91
CA LEU A 110 44.69 15.46 -11.83
C LEU A 110 45.97 15.34 -12.64
N GLU A 111 46.04 15.91 -13.84
CA GLU A 111 47.26 15.92 -14.66
C GLU A 111 48.39 16.72 -13.99
N ARG A 112 48.09 17.87 -13.37
CA ARG A 112 49.09 18.63 -12.60
C ARG A 112 49.60 17.85 -11.41
N ILE A 113 48.71 17.21 -10.64
CA ILE A 113 49.09 16.33 -9.52
C ILE A 113 49.98 15.19 -10.04
N ALA A 114 49.60 14.56 -11.16
CA ALA A 114 50.39 13.49 -11.76
C ALA A 114 51.81 13.95 -12.15
N LYS A 115 51.95 15.16 -12.72
CA LYS A 115 53.26 15.76 -13.05
C LYS A 115 54.11 16.07 -11.82
N LEU A 116 53.49 16.57 -10.75
CA LEU A 116 54.18 16.82 -9.48
C LEU A 116 54.66 15.53 -8.81
N VAL A 117 53.87 14.45 -8.92
CA VAL A 117 54.24 13.12 -8.40
C VAL A 117 55.29 12.43 -9.30
N ALA A 118 55.32 12.72 -10.60
CA ALA A 118 56.29 12.15 -11.55
C ALA A 118 57.68 12.84 -11.52
N GLY A 119 57.85 13.90 -10.74
CA GLY A 119 59.08 14.69 -10.65
C GLY A 119 60.11 14.17 -9.63
N GLU A 120 60.51 12.90 -9.70
CA GLU A 120 61.76 12.39 -9.12
C GLU A 120 62.14 11.03 -9.78
N PRO A 121 63.34 10.86 -10.35
CA PRO A 121 63.79 9.57 -10.88
C PRO A 121 64.43 8.73 -9.76
N LEU A 122 63.80 7.62 -9.38
CA LEU A 122 64.47 6.58 -8.59
C LEU A 122 65.34 5.69 -9.50
N PRO A 123 66.60 5.38 -9.11
CA PRO A 123 67.40 4.38 -9.80
C PRO A 123 66.92 2.99 -9.38
N SER A 124 66.29 2.25 -10.29
CA SER A 124 66.06 0.81 -10.10
C SER A 124 66.89 0.02 -11.10
N LYS A 125 67.97 -0.56 -10.58
CA LYS A 125 68.78 -1.58 -11.26
C LYS A 125 67.92 -2.82 -11.43
N GLY A 126 67.95 -3.37 -12.65
CA GLY A 126 66.94 -4.29 -13.15
C GLY A 126 66.77 -5.62 -12.42
N HIS A 127 65.67 -6.29 -12.76
CA HIS A 127 65.68 -7.66 -13.28
C HIS A 127 64.40 -7.88 -14.10
N VAL A 128 64.57 -8.07 -15.41
CA VAL A 128 63.55 -8.69 -16.27
C VAL A 128 63.62 -10.19 -16.04
N LYS A 129 62.50 -10.82 -15.64
CA LYS A 129 62.15 -12.18 -16.04
C LYS A 129 60.65 -12.26 -16.33
N ASN A 130 60.34 -12.91 -17.45
CA ASN A 130 59.12 -12.86 -18.22
C ASN A 130 57.88 -13.44 -17.52
N GLY A 131 56.75 -12.80 -17.85
CA GLY A 131 55.39 -13.31 -18.06
C GLY A 131 54.95 -14.64 -17.45
N THR A 132 53.85 -14.59 -16.70
CA THR A 132 52.51 -14.98 -17.16
C THR A 132 51.47 -14.40 -16.18
N SER A 133 50.35 -13.90 -16.70
CA SER A 133 49.31 -13.09 -16.05
C SER A 133 48.83 -13.54 -14.66
N PRO A 134 48.66 -12.61 -13.69
CA PRO A 134 47.95 -12.87 -12.45
C PRO A 134 46.48 -12.43 -12.50
N LYS A 135 45.62 -13.39 -12.20
CA LYS A 135 44.23 -13.24 -11.77
C LYS A 135 44.21 -12.52 -10.41
N THR A 136 43.23 -11.66 -10.24
CA THR A 136 42.96 -10.74 -9.13
C THR A 136 43.11 -11.37 -7.73
N PRO A 137 43.95 -10.82 -6.84
CA PRO A 137 43.93 -11.11 -5.42
C PRO A 137 42.97 -10.18 -4.69
N GLY A 138 42.07 -10.78 -3.90
CA GLY A 138 41.38 -10.11 -2.82
C GLY A 138 42.27 -9.95 -1.59
N ASP A 139 41.74 -9.12 -0.70
CA ASP A 139 42.09 -8.95 0.72
C ASP A 139 43.31 -8.06 1.03
N SER A 140 43.07 -6.82 1.47
CA SER A 140 42.95 -6.50 2.90
C SER A 140 43.01 -4.99 3.17
N ASP A 141 42.13 -4.59 4.09
CA ASP A 141 42.27 -3.50 5.06
C ASP A 141 42.18 -2.03 4.60
N ARG A 142 40.98 -1.46 4.78
CA ARG A 142 40.81 -0.12 5.35
C ARG A 142 39.68 -0.12 6.36
N THR A 143 40.02 -0.45 7.59
CA THR A 143 39.74 0.36 8.79
C THR A 143 38.67 1.47 8.59
N GLY A 144 37.40 1.07 8.73
CA GLY A 144 36.29 1.94 9.06
C GLY A 144 35.62 1.30 10.26
N THR A 145 35.70 1.98 11.39
CA THR A 145 35.10 1.59 12.68
C THR A 145 33.74 0.89 12.52
N PRO A 146 33.50 -0.27 13.16
CA PRO A 146 32.16 -0.83 13.21
C PRO A 146 31.31 0.14 14.03
N LYS A 147 30.54 0.99 13.36
CA LYS A 147 29.43 1.71 14.01
C LYS A 147 28.47 0.63 14.48
N SER A 148 28.59 0.31 15.76
CA SER A 148 27.66 -0.45 16.59
C SER A 148 26.25 -0.37 16.01
N ILE A 149 25.79 -1.43 15.36
CA ILE A 149 24.37 -1.62 15.05
C ILE A 149 23.74 -1.93 16.41
N PRO A 150 22.93 -1.03 17.01
CA PRO A 150 22.18 -1.41 18.19
C PRO A 150 21.22 -2.51 17.73
N THR A 151 21.48 -3.74 18.16
CA THR A 151 20.80 -4.97 17.72
C THR A 151 19.43 -5.08 18.39
N LYS A 152 18.62 -4.02 18.28
CA LYS A 152 17.23 -3.95 18.71
C LYS A 152 16.44 -3.31 17.57
N GLY A 153 15.33 -3.91 17.22
CA GLY A 153 14.50 -3.47 16.10
C GLY A 153 13.18 -4.23 16.10
N TYR A 154 12.34 -3.93 15.12
CA TYR A 154 11.00 -4.47 15.02
C TYR A 154 10.90 -5.37 13.80
N THR A 155 10.36 -6.57 13.99
CA THR A 155 9.97 -7.41 12.86
C THR A 155 8.58 -6.99 12.39
N TYR A 156 8.48 -6.57 11.13
CA TYR A 156 7.23 -6.19 10.49
C TYR A 156 6.85 -7.20 9.43
N LYS A 157 5.59 -7.64 9.44
CA LYS A 157 5.03 -8.53 8.42
C LYS A 157 4.33 -7.69 7.36
N VAL A 158 4.88 -7.68 6.15
CA VAL A 158 4.39 -6.91 5.01
C VAL A 158 2.93 -7.27 4.73
N GLN A 159 2.06 -6.28 4.67
CA GLN A 159 0.65 -6.45 4.32
C GLN A 159 0.40 -6.20 2.82
N GLN A 160 -0.80 -6.53 2.35
CA GLN A 160 -1.17 -6.29 0.96
C GLN A 160 -1.22 -4.79 0.66
N GLY A 161 -0.44 -4.36 -0.34
CA GLY A 161 -0.35 -2.95 -0.74
C GLY A 161 0.73 -2.15 0.00
N ASP A 162 1.52 -2.78 0.88
CA ASP A 162 2.64 -2.13 1.54
C ASP A 162 3.83 -1.95 0.60
N TYR A 163 4.49 -0.79 0.73
CA TYR A 163 5.75 -0.48 0.07
C TYR A 163 6.79 -0.06 1.12
N LEU A 164 8.08 -0.26 0.81
CA LEU A 164 9.16 -0.07 1.78
C LEU A 164 9.19 1.36 2.34
N GLY A 165 8.95 2.35 1.48
CA GLY A 165 8.86 3.75 1.87
C GLY A 165 7.69 4.04 2.83
N THR A 166 6.54 3.40 2.65
CA THR A 166 5.36 3.58 3.50
C THR A 166 5.62 3.00 4.90
N ILE A 167 6.21 1.80 4.96
CA ILE A 167 6.58 1.15 6.23
C ILE A 167 7.61 2.00 6.98
N ILE A 168 8.67 2.43 6.29
CA ILE A 168 9.71 3.30 6.89
C ILE A 168 9.10 4.59 7.42
N SER A 169 8.20 5.22 6.66
CA SER A 169 7.57 6.48 7.05
C SER A 169 6.70 6.31 8.31
N ALA A 170 5.95 5.21 8.39
CA ALA A 170 5.13 4.88 9.56
C ALA A 170 6.00 4.70 10.82
N TYR A 171 7.05 3.88 10.74
CA TYR A 171 7.96 3.67 11.87
C TYR A 171 8.74 4.93 12.25
N ASN A 172 9.16 5.75 11.28
CA ASN A 172 9.81 7.03 11.54
C ASN A 172 8.88 8.02 12.27
N ALA A 173 7.57 7.96 12.05
CA ALA A 173 6.62 8.76 12.80
C ALA A 173 6.57 8.34 14.28
N GLU A 174 6.64 7.03 14.57
CA GLU A 174 6.70 6.51 15.94
C GLU A 174 8.03 6.81 16.62
N PHE A 175 9.15 6.64 15.90
CA PHE A 175 10.47 6.96 16.42
C PHE A 175 10.57 8.43 16.84
N LYS A 176 10.03 9.35 16.04
CA LYS A 176 9.97 10.78 16.39
C LYS A 176 9.18 11.05 17.67
N LYS A 177 8.05 10.36 17.90
CA LYS A 177 7.26 10.49 19.14
C LYS A 177 8.05 10.04 20.37
N ASN A 178 8.91 9.04 20.20
CA ASN A 178 9.75 8.49 21.26
C ASN A 178 11.13 9.19 21.36
N GLY A 179 11.31 10.34 20.70
CA GLY A 179 12.56 11.09 20.75
C GLY A 179 13.74 10.42 20.03
N MET A 180 13.48 9.47 19.13
CA MET A 180 14.50 8.78 18.34
C MET A 180 14.69 9.43 16.96
N LYS A 181 15.87 9.21 16.35
CA LYS A 181 16.17 9.71 14.99
C LYS A 181 15.33 8.97 13.94
N ALA A 182 15.27 9.50 12.72
CA ALA A 182 14.65 8.79 11.59
C ALA A 182 15.64 7.81 10.96
N ILE A 183 15.15 6.64 10.52
CA ILE A 183 15.89 5.67 9.73
C ILE A 183 15.73 5.92 8.22
N THR A 184 16.77 5.60 7.46
CA THR A 184 16.78 5.69 6.00
C THR A 184 16.49 4.34 5.36
N GLN A 185 16.10 4.36 4.08
CA GLN A 185 15.91 3.13 3.30
C GLN A 185 17.17 2.27 3.25
N GLN A 186 18.35 2.90 3.16
CA GLN A 186 19.62 2.18 3.15
C GLN A 186 19.84 1.40 4.44
N GLN A 187 19.55 2.00 5.60
CA GLN A 187 19.69 1.33 6.90
C GLN A 187 18.77 0.11 7.02
N VAL A 188 17.56 0.17 6.45
CA VAL A 188 16.66 -0.99 6.40
C VAL A 188 17.17 -2.06 5.45
N LEU A 189 17.74 -1.68 4.30
CA LEU A 189 18.32 -2.64 3.36
C LEU A 189 19.56 -3.34 3.92
N ASP A 190 20.43 -2.59 4.60
CA ASP A 190 21.62 -3.14 5.27
C ASP A 190 21.23 -4.13 6.38
N ALA A 191 20.12 -3.86 7.08
CA ALA A 191 19.58 -4.74 8.10
C ALA A 191 18.78 -5.94 7.55
N ASN A 192 18.47 -5.95 6.24
CA ASN A 192 17.78 -7.06 5.56
C ASN A 192 18.51 -7.49 4.27
N PRO A 193 19.62 -8.24 4.40
CA PRO A 193 20.34 -8.76 3.23
C PRO A 193 19.40 -9.55 2.30
N GLY A 194 19.33 -9.17 1.02
CA GLY A 194 18.45 -9.81 0.04
C GLY A 194 17.00 -9.32 0.02
N LEU A 195 16.66 -8.25 0.75
CA LEU A 195 15.40 -7.55 0.58
C LEU A 195 15.40 -6.78 -0.76
N ASN A 196 14.39 -7.02 -1.58
CA ASN A 196 14.17 -6.26 -2.81
C ASN A 196 12.93 -5.37 -2.60
N PRO A 197 13.10 -4.03 -2.56
CA PRO A 197 11.99 -3.09 -2.35
C PRO A 197 10.83 -3.22 -3.34
N ASN A 198 11.14 -3.64 -4.57
CA ASN A 198 10.16 -3.77 -5.66
C ASN A 198 9.47 -5.15 -5.68
N LYS A 199 9.91 -6.09 -4.84
CA LYS A 199 9.38 -7.46 -4.76
C LYS A 199 9.09 -7.84 -3.31
N MET A 200 8.30 -7.02 -2.64
CA MET A 200 7.80 -7.34 -1.31
C MET A 200 6.39 -7.91 -1.43
N GLY A 201 6.29 -9.24 -1.37
CA GLY A 201 5.00 -9.92 -1.32
C GLY A 201 4.37 -9.82 0.08
N PRO A 202 3.03 -9.84 0.19
CA PRO A 202 2.34 -9.93 1.47
C PRO A 202 2.79 -11.15 2.27
N GLY A 203 2.92 -11.01 3.58
CA GLY A 203 3.34 -12.05 4.51
C GLY A 203 4.85 -12.18 4.70
N ARG A 204 5.67 -11.46 3.94
CA ARG A 204 7.13 -11.40 4.14
C ARG A 204 7.46 -10.64 5.42
N GLU A 205 8.36 -11.18 6.22
CA GLU A 205 8.90 -10.49 7.40
C GLU A 205 10.12 -9.66 7.01
N ILE A 206 10.15 -8.42 7.47
CA ILE A 206 11.28 -7.50 7.33
C ILE A 206 11.67 -6.95 8.70
N PHE A 207 12.95 -6.72 8.91
CA PHE A 207 13.49 -6.18 10.14
C PHE A 207 13.70 -4.67 10.02
N ILE A 208 13.15 -3.91 10.95
CA ILE A 208 13.26 -2.45 10.98
C ILE A 208 14.20 -2.08 12.13
N PRO A 209 15.43 -1.61 11.84
CA PRO A 209 16.40 -1.30 12.88
C PRO A 209 15.92 -0.11 13.73
N MET A 210 16.16 -0.17 15.04
CA MET A 210 15.91 0.97 15.93
C MET A 210 17.06 1.97 15.80
N PRO A 211 16.77 3.25 15.50
CA PRO A 211 17.79 4.29 15.41
C PRO A 211 18.25 4.72 16.81
N GLU A 212 19.41 5.38 16.86
CA GLU A 212 19.88 6.00 18.10
C GLU A 212 18.91 7.09 18.60
N PRO A 213 18.80 7.28 19.94
CA PRO A 213 18.08 8.40 20.50
C PRO A 213 18.64 9.73 19.98
N LYS A 214 17.77 10.74 19.89
CA LYS A 214 18.14 12.08 19.42
C LYS A 214 18.87 12.88 20.48
#